data_AF-A0A2T0MDZ6-F1
#
_entry.id   AF-A0A2T0MDZ6-F1
#
_cell.length_a   1.000
_cell.length_b   1.000
_cell.length_c   1.000
_cell.angle_alpha   90.00
_cell.angle_beta   90.00
_cell.angle_gamma   90.00
#
_symmetry.space_group_name_H-M   'P 1'
#
loop_
_entity.id
_entity.type
_entity.pdbx_description
1 polymer ?
#
loop_
_entity_poly.entity_id
_entity_poly.type
_entity_poly.pdbx_seq_one_letter_code
_entity_poly.pdbx_strand_id
1 'polypeptide(L)' 'MEIVVALVFSVVVLFGADRLLLWLERRGHVNWRRKGRRRLSEEPTARLDSMLTDHTRG' A
#
# COMPACT_ATOMS: atom_id res chain seq x y z
N MET A 1 19.20 -23.33 -18.95
CA MET A 1 19.01 -21.98 -19.52
C MET A 1 17.54 -21.56 -19.49
N GLU A 2 16.62 -22.39 -20.00
CA GLU A 2 15.16 -22.10 -20.00
C GLU A 2 14.57 -21.82 -18.62
N ILE A 3 14.90 -22.61 -17.60
CA ILE A 3 14.37 -22.41 -16.23
C ILE A 3 14.75 -21.02 -15.69
N VAL A 4 15.98 -20.56 -15.95
CA VAL A 4 16.44 -19.24 -15.50
C VAL A 4 15.65 -18.14 -16.20
N VAL A 5 15.41 -18.28 -17.51
CA VAL A 5 14.59 -17.34 -18.29
C VAL A 5 13.16 -17.30 -17.78
N ALA A 6 12.55 -18.46 -17.52
CA ALA A 6 11.19 -18.57 -17.00
C ALA A 6 11.06 -17.93 -15.61
N LEU A 7 12.06 -18.13 -14.73
CA LEU A 7 12.09 -17.52 -13.40
C LEU A 7 12.21 -16.00 -13.48
N VAL A 8 13.14 -15.49 -14.29
CA VAL A 8 13.32 -14.04 -14.48
C VAL A 8 12.06 -13.41 -15.07
N PHE A 9 11.47 -14.05 -16.09
CA PHE A 9 10.22 -13.60 -16.69
C PHE A 9 9.08 -13.56 -15.67
N SER A 10 8.95 -14.60 -14.84
CA SER A 10 7.93 -14.65 -13.79
C SER A 10 8.08 -13.52 -12.77
N VAL A 11 9.32 -13.23 -12.34
CA VAL A 11 9.61 -12.13 -11.42
C VAL A 11 9.26 -10.78 -12.04
N VAL A 12 9.63 -10.55 -13.31
CA VAL A 12 9.32 -9.30 -14.01
C VAL A 12 7.81 -9.11 -14.17
N VAL A 13 7.09 -10.17 -14.56
CA VAL A 13 5.62 -10.13 -14.71
C VAL A 13 4.94 -9.84 -13.37
N LEU A 14 5.34 -10.52 -12.29
CA LEU A 14 4.82 -10.30 -10.94
C LEU A 14 5.05 -8.86 -10.48
N PHE A 15 6.26 -8.33 -10.69
CA PHE A 15 6.60 -6.96 -10.30
C PHE A 15 5.81 -5.92 -11.11
N GLY A 16 5.62 -6.16 -12.42
CA GLY A 16 4.79 -5.32 -13.28
C GLY A 16 3.34 -5.31 -12.84
N ALA A 17 2.77 -6.49 -12.54
CA ALA A 17 1.40 -6.61 -12.05
C ALA A 17 1.20 -5.88 -10.72
N ASP A 18 2.13 -6.02 -9.77
CA ASP A 18 2.08 -5.34 -8.47
C ASP A 18 2.12 -3.81 -8.63
N ARG A 19 3.05 -3.30 -9.46
CA ARG A 19 3.16 -1.87 -9.77
C ARG A 19 1.92 -1.34 -10.50
N LEU A 20 1.34 -2.10 -11.42
CA LEU A 20 0.12 -1.73 -12.13
C LEU A 20 -1.07 -1.67 -11.17
N LEU A 21 -1.19 -2.63 -10.25
CA LEU A 21 -2.22 -2.66 -9.21
C LEU A 21 -2.13 -1.41 -8.31
N LEU A 22 -0.92 -1.05 -7.88
CA LEU A 22 -0.67 0.15 -7.08
C LEU A 22 -0.99 1.44 -7.85
N TRP A 23 -0.72 1.47 -9.16
CA TRP A 23 -1.05 2.61 -10.01
C TRP A 23 -2.56 2.75 -10.21
N LEU A 24 -3.27 1.63 -10.39
CA LEU A 24 -4.73 1.58 -10.46
C LEU A 24 -5.38 2.00 -9.14
N GLU A 25 -4.78 1.65 -8.01
CA GLU A 25 -5.22 2.11 -6.69
C GLU A 25 -5.03 3.62 -6.55
N ARG A 26 -3.88 4.18 -6.97
CA ARG A 26 -3.63 5.64 -6.95
C ARG A 26 -4.60 6.43 -7.82
N ARG A 27 -5.06 5.84 -8.94
CA ARG A 27 -6.08 6.45 -9.82
C ARG A 27 -7.51 6.34 -9.27
N GLY A 28 -7.70 5.67 -8.13
CA GLY A 28 -9.02 5.46 -7.53
C GLY A 28 -9.88 4.44 -8.26
N HIS A 29 -9.33 3.70 -9.23
CA HIS A 29 -10.07 2.77 -10.07
C HIS A 29 -10.26 1.40 -9.39
N VAL A 30 -9.35 1.03 -8.48
CA VAL A 30 -9.39 -0.25 -7.77
C VAL A 30 -9.06 -0.02 -6.30
N ASN A 31 -10.05 -0.19 -5.43
CA ASN A 31 -9.90 0.02 -3.97
C ASN A 31 -9.42 -1.27 -3.26
N TRP A 32 -8.39 -1.91 -3.81
CA TRP A 32 -7.95 -3.26 -3.38
C TRP A 32 -7.43 -3.26 -1.94
N ARG A 33 -6.54 -2.32 -1.60
CA ARG A 33 -5.90 -2.28 -0.28
C ARG A 33 -6.79 -1.75 0.84
N ARG A 34 -7.88 -1.03 0.52
CA ARG A 34 -8.84 -0.52 1.50
C ARG A 34 -10.02 -1.45 1.78
N LYS A 35 -10.33 -2.42 0.91
CA LYS A 35 -11.44 -3.36 1.16
C LYS A 35 -11.12 -4.36 2.28
N GLY A 36 -9.84 -4.68 2.48
CA GLY A 36 -9.36 -5.61 3.53
C GLY A 36 -8.91 -4.94 4.84
N ARG A 37 -8.55 -3.65 4.82
CA ARG A 37 -8.35 -2.89 6.07
C ARG A 37 -9.68 -2.33 6.50
N ARG A 38 -10.29 -2.96 7.51
CA ARG A 38 -11.32 -2.39 8.38
C ARG A 38 -11.04 -0.90 8.50
N ARG A 39 -11.97 -0.04 8.06
CA ARG A 39 -11.88 1.42 8.28
C ARG A 39 -11.58 1.60 9.77
N LEU A 40 -10.32 1.91 10.09
CA LEU A 40 -10.00 2.38 11.41
C LEU A 40 -10.82 3.65 11.53
N SER A 41 -11.73 3.66 12.52
CA SER A 41 -12.54 4.80 12.93
C SER A 41 -11.67 6.06 12.86
N GLU A 42 -12.23 7.23 12.60
CA GLU A 42 -11.47 8.48 12.52
C GLU A 42 -10.97 8.95 13.91
N GLU A 43 -11.42 8.30 14.99
CA GLU A 43 -11.06 8.55 16.39
C GLU A 43 -9.58 8.37 16.81
N PRO A 44 -8.81 7.35 16.37
CA PRO A 44 -7.43 7.16 16.80
C PRO A 44 -6.47 8.13 16.12
N THR A 45 -6.82 8.69 14.94
CA THR A 45 -6.03 9.72 14.25
C THR A 45 -6.01 11.03 15.03
N ALA A 46 -7.15 11.44 15.61
CA ALA A 46 -7.23 12.64 16.45
C ALA A 46 -6.37 12.52 17.73
N ARG A 47 -6.30 11.30 18.29
CA ARG A 47 -5.49 11.02 19.49
C ARG A 47 -3.98 10.94 19.19
N LEU A 48 -3.60 10.52 17.99
CA LEU A 48 -2.20 10.49 17.58
C LEU A 48 -1.67 11.91 17.31
N ASP A 49 -2.52 12.75 16.70
CA ASP A 49 -2.20 14.15 16.39
C ASP A 49 -2.01 14.97 17.69
N SER A 50 -2.83 14.71 18.70
CA SER A 50 -2.67 15.34 20.02
C SER A 50 -1.38 14.92 20.73
N MET A 51 -0.99 13.64 20.65
CA MET A 51 0.27 13.15 21.25
C MET A 51 1.52 13.72 20.55
N LEU A 52 1.48 13.86 19.22
CA LEU A 52 2.58 14.46 18.46
C LEU A 52 2.74 15.94 18.76
N THR A 53 1.61 16.66 18.86
CA THR A 53 1.58 18.09 19.18
C THR A 53 2.06 18.40 20.60
N ASP A 54 1.77 17.53 21.58
CA ASP A 54 2.28 17.67 22.96
C ASP A 54 3.80 17.47 23.03
N HIS A 55 4.35 16.56 22.21
CA HIS A 55 5.79 16.30 22.20
C HIS A 55 6.62 17.39 21.52
N THR A 56 6.02 18.22 20.66
CA THR A 56 6.71 19.34 19.98
C THR A 56 6.69 20.65 20.75
N ARG A 57 5.95 20.71 21.86
CA ARG A 57 5.85 21.90 22.73
C ARG A 57 6.68 21.79 24.03
N GLY A 58 7.44 20.71 24.20
CA GLY A 58 8.41 20.52 25.29
C GLY A 58 9.78 21.10 24.96
#